data_AF-A0A821T694-F1
#
_entry.id   AF-A0A821T694-F1
#
_cell.length_a   1.000
_cell.length_b   1.000
_cell.length_c   1.000
_cell.angle_alpha   90.00
_cell.angle_beta   90.00
_cell.angle_gamma   90.00
#
_symmetry.space_group_name_H-M   'P 1'
#
loop_
_entity.id
_entity.type
_entity.pdbx_description
1 polymer ?
#
loop_
_entity_poly.entity_id
_entity_poly.type
_entity_poly.pdbx_seq_one_letter_code
_entity_poly.pdbx_strand_id
1 'polypeptide(L)'
;MDVICPCAFGIDTDMQNDINNPYLQKSAALFKTDIDDLLLFRLANLIPFLARPLHDIVFGLGDVRRILMKLIPILNDYVEEIPALWLMNRVQEVVDLRIQSSSNSIKRTDLLQLMMEATRDNVKDHVDDPSITKALQSNELIPNIFLFMAAGYETTSTALAYSTYILATKQDIQEKLVEEIENSN
;
A
#
# COMPACT_ATOMS: atom_id res chain seq x y z
N MET A 1 8.27 -5.01 -4.99
CA MET A 1 8.04 -5.00 -3.53
C MET A 1 9.34 -4.97 -2.75
N ASP A 2 10.34 -5.74 -3.14
CA ASP A 2 11.65 -5.81 -2.45
C ASP A 2 12.37 -4.49 -2.23
N VAL A 3 12.15 -3.47 -3.06
CA VAL A 3 12.69 -2.12 -2.82
C VAL A 3 11.74 -1.28 -1.97
N ILE A 4 10.43 -1.44 -2.19
CA ILE A 4 9.39 -0.68 -1.48
C ILE A 4 9.38 -1.03 0.01
N CYS A 5 9.45 -2.32 0.37
CA CYS A 5 9.36 -2.75 1.76
C CYS A 5 10.50 -2.23 2.64
N PRO A 6 11.78 -2.30 2.22
CA PRO A 6 12.89 -1.71 2.97
C PRO A 6 12.86 -0.19 2.98
N CYS A 7 12.53 0.47 1.86
CA CYS A 7 12.53 1.93 1.79
C CYS A 7 11.35 2.57 2.53
N ALA A 8 10.18 1.94 2.50
CA ALA A 8 8.97 2.48 3.10
C ALA A 8 8.78 2.05 4.56
N PHE A 9 9.08 0.79 4.87
CA PHE A 9 8.79 0.18 6.17
C PHE A 9 10.03 -0.34 6.91
N GLY A 10 11.22 -0.25 6.31
CA GLY A 10 12.44 -0.78 6.91
C GLY A 10 12.43 -2.30 7.06
N ILE A 11 11.59 -3.02 6.31
CA ILE A 11 11.45 -4.47 6.36
C ILE A 11 12.17 -5.07 5.17
N ASP A 12 13.16 -5.91 5.41
CA ASP A 12 13.82 -6.66 4.36
C ASP A 12 12.95 -7.85 3.97
N THR A 13 12.57 -7.87 2.70
CA THR A 13 11.70 -8.89 2.12
C THR A 13 12.39 -9.44 0.89
N ASP A 14 12.78 -10.70 0.93
CA ASP A 14 13.47 -11.38 -0.17
C ASP A 14 12.44 -11.98 -1.16
N MET A 15 11.55 -11.16 -1.72
CA MET A 15 10.41 -11.68 -2.51
C MET A 15 10.79 -12.03 -3.95
N GLN A 16 11.89 -11.52 -4.49
CA GLN A 16 12.41 -11.93 -5.80
C GLN A 16 12.86 -13.39 -5.80
N ASN A 17 13.46 -13.85 -4.70
CA ASN A 17 13.89 -15.24 -4.56
C ASN A 17 12.76 -16.14 -4.00
N ASP A 18 11.87 -15.58 -3.18
CA ASP A 18 10.71 -16.28 -2.64
C ASP A 18 9.38 -15.82 -3.26
N ILE A 19 8.97 -16.50 -4.33
CA ILE A 19 7.67 -16.29 -5.00
C ILE A 19 6.47 -16.56 -4.06
N ASN A 20 6.65 -17.37 -3.02
CA ASN A 20 5.58 -17.69 -2.08
C ASN A 20 5.46 -16.68 -0.93
N ASN A 21 6.23 -15.59 -1.00
CA ASN A 21 6.19 -14.56 0.02
C ASN A 21 4.76 -13.99 0.18
N PRO A 22 4.20 -13.95 1.40
CA PRO A 22 2.83 -13.52 1.62
C PRO A 22 2.59 -12.06 1.22
N TYR A 23 3.57 -11.17 1.39
CA TYR A 23 3.45 -9.78 0.98
C TYR A 23 3.35 -9.65 -0.54
N LEU A 24 4.11 -10.45 -1.30
CA LEU A 24 4.04 -10.47 -2.75
C LEU A 24 2.68 -11.00 -3.22
N GLN A 25 2.23 -12.12 -2.67
CA GLN A 25 0.95 -12.74 -3.05
C GLN A 25 -0.24 -11.85 -2.74
N LYS A 26 -0.28 -11.25 -1.53
CA LYS A 26 -1.36 -10.35 -1.13
C LYS A 26 -1.33 -9.04 -1.93
N SER A 27 -0.15 -8.49 -2.21
CA SER A 27 -0.04 -7.30 -3.07
C SER A 27 -0.49 -7.59 -4.51
N ALA A 28 -0.15 -8.74 -5.08
CA ALA A 28 -0.66 -9.16 -6.38
C ALA A 28 -2.18 -9.39 -6.36
N ALA A 29 -2.69 -10.04 -5.32
CA ALA A 29 -4.12 -10.33 -5.18
C ALA A 29 -4.97 -9.06 -5.05
N LEU A 30 -4.41 -7.96 -4.51
CA LEU A 30 -5.05 -6.65 -4.43
C LEU A 30 -5.48 -6.12 -5.79
N PHE A 31 -4.69 -6.38 -6.84
CA PHE A 31 -4.92 -5.85 -8.19
C PHE A 31 -5.43 -6.90 -9.19
N LYS A 32 -5.44 -8.19 -8.80
CA LYS A 32 -6.11 -9.25 -9.58
C LYS A 32 -7.64 -9.18 -9.52
N THR A 33 -8.21 -8.45 -8.56
CA THR A 33 -9.66 -8.34 -8.44
C THR A 33 -10.17 -7.36 -9.48
N ASP A 34 -10.88 -7.87 -10.48
CA ASP A 34 -11.46 -7.04 -11.52
C ASP A 34 -12.52 -6.12 -10.90
N ILE A 35 -12.26 -4.82 -10.89
CA ILE A 35 -13.22 -3.78 -10.45
C ILE A 35 -14.50 -3.85 -11.31
N ASP A 36 -14.33 -4.40 -12.51
CA ASP A 36 -15.34 -4.70 -13.50
C ASP A 36 -16.26 -5.89 -13.14
N ASP A 37 -15.80 -6.85 -12.34
CA ASP A 37 -16.63 -7.98 -11.89
C ASP A 37 -17.59 -7.58 -10.76
N LEU A 38 -17.39 -6.39 -10.17
CA LEU A 38 -18.31 -5.86 -9.19
C LEU A 38 -19.56 -5.32 -9.90
N LEU A 39 -20.54 -6.20 -10.14
CA LEU A 39 -21.85 -5.90 -10.76
C LEU A 39 -22.47 -4.60 -10.23
N LEU A 40 -22.32 -4.33 -8.93
CA LEU A 40 -22.78 -3.11 -8.27
C LEU A 40 -22.11 -1.83 -8.82
N PHE A 41 -20.83 -1.88 -9.15
CA PHE A 41 -20.08 -0.75 -9.71
C PHE A 41 -20.49 -0.47 -11.16
N ARG A 42 -20.71 -1.53 -11.96
CA ARG A 42 -21.28 -1.40 -13.31
C ARG A 42 -22.72 -0.86 -13.27
N LEU A 43 -23.56 -1.33 -12.35
CA LEU A 43 -24.92 -0.84 -12.16
C LEU A 43 -24.96 0.62 -11.69
N ALA A 44 -24.04 1.03 -10.81
CA ALA A 44 -23.89 2.41 -10.36
C ALA A 44 -23.53 3.35 -11.51
N ASN A 45 -22.63 2.93 -12.41
CA ASN A 45 -22.23 3.73 -13.57
C ASN A 45 -23.32 3.84 -14.64
N LEU A 46 -24.23 2.85 -14.74
CA LEU A 46 -25.36 2.86 -15.67
C LEU A 46 -26.54 3.72 -15.18
N ILE A 47 -26.70 3.89 -13.86
CA ILE A 47 -27.82 4.63 -13.26
C ILE A 47 -27.26 5.70 -12.30
N PRO A 48 -26.84 6.89 -12.82
CA PRO A 48 -26.17 7.91 -12.02
C PRO A 48 -27.04 8.48 -10.88
N PHE A 49 -28.37 8.39 -10.99
CA PHE A 49 -29.30 8.79 -9.93
C PHE A 49 -29.25 7.87 -8.70
N LEU A 50 -28.96 6.58 -8.90
CA LEU A 50 -28.90 5.58 -7.82
C LEU A 50 -27.47 5.36 -7.30
N ALA A 51 -26.46 5.89 -7.99
CA ALA A 51 -25.05 5.73 -7.64
C ALA A 51 -24.71 6.27 -6.23
N ARG A 52 -25.23 7.45 -5.87
CA ARG A 52 -24.99 8.07 -4.55
C ARG A 52 -25.56 7.25 -3.39
N PRO A 53 -26.87 6.92 -3.34
CA PRO A 53 -27.40 6.12 -2.24
C PRO A 53 -26.81 4.71 -2.21
N LEU A 54 -26.49 4.12 -3.36
CA LEU A 54 -25.82 2.83 -3.41
C LEU A 54 -24.41 2.89 -2.83
N HIS A 55 -23.63 3.91 -3.18
CA HIS A 55 -22.29 4.14 -2.62
C HIS A 55 -22.35 4.34 -1.10
N ASP A 56 -23.29 5.15 -0.60
CA ASP A 56 -23.47 5.38 0.84
C ASP A 56 -23.89 4.11 1.58
N ILE A 57 -24.74 3.26 0.97
CA ILE A 57 -25.13 1.95 1.51
C ILE A 57 -23.93 0.99 1.53
N VAL A 58 -23.15 0.90 0.45
CA VAL A 58 -21.96 0.03 0.35
C VAL A 58 -20.89 0.46 1.35
N PHE A 59 -20.62 1.77 1.46
CA PHE A 59 -19.67 2.30 2.44
C PHE A 59 -20.17 2.10 3.88
N GLY A 60 -21.45 2.37 4.15
CA GLY A 60 -22.05 2.16 5.47
C GLY A 60 -22.06 0.68 5.89
N LEU A 61 -22.30 -0.25 4.97
CA LEU A 61 -22.12 -1.68 5.18
C LEU A 61 -20.66 -2.02 5.50
N GLY A 62 -19.70 -1.35 4.86
CA GLY A 62 -18.28 -1.47 5.17
C GLY A 62 -17.94 -1.11 6.61
N ASP A 63 -18.52 -0.02 7.14
CA ASP A 63 -18.34 0.41 8.53
C ASP A 63 -19.00 -0.55 9.53
N VAL A 64 -20.22 -1.00 9.25
CA VAL A 64 -20.91 -2.01 10.08
C VAL A 64 -20.12 -3.32 10.08
N ARG A 65 -19.63 -3.75 8.92
CA ARG A 65 -18.75 -4.92 8.79
C ARG A 65 -17.49 -4.75 9.63
N ARG A 66 -16.86 -3.57 9.58
CA ARG A 66 -15.66 -3.25 10.38
C ARG A 66 -15.91 -3.35 11.89
N ILE A 67 -17.06 -2.88 12.36
CA ILE A 67 -17.46 -3.00 13.77
C ILE A 67 -17.76 -4.46 14.14
N LEU A 68 -18.48 -5.18 13.28
CA LEU A 68 -18.82 -6.60 13.48
C LEU A 68 -17.57 -7.49 13.55
N MET A 69 -16.57 -7.21 12.70
CA MET A 69 -15.29 -7.92 12.69
C MET A 69 -14.48 -7.71 13.98
N LYS A 70 -14.56 -6.53 14.61
CA LYS A 70 -13.95 -6.31 15.94
C LYS A 70 -14.65 -7.08 17.07
N LEU A 71 -15.92 -7.43 16.89
CA LEU A 71 -16.75 -8.04 17.92
C LEU A 71 -16.68 -9.58 17.92
N ILE A 72 -16.38 -10.21 16.78
CA ILE A 72 -16.37 -11.66 16.62
C ILE A 72 -15.00 -12.12 16.10
N PRO A 73 -14.16 -12.77 16.93
CA PRO A 73 -12.81 -13.19 16.55
C PRO A 73 -12.77 -14.26 15.45
N ILE A 74 -13.84 -15.04 15.26
CA ILE A 74 -13.97 -16.01 14.15
C ILE A 74 -13.98 -15.32 12.78
N LEU A 75 -14.37 -14.04 12.71
CA LEU A 75 -14.33 -13.28 11.47
C LEU A 75 -12.93 -12.77 11.11
N ASN A 76 -11.93 -12.89 12.00
CA ASN A 76 -10.54 -12.50 11.68
C ASN A 76 -9.92 -13.38 10.59
N ASP A 77 -10.26 -14.67 10.53
CA ASP A 77 -9.77 -15.57 9.48
C ASP A 77 -10.25 -15.11 8.09
N TYR A 78 -11.47 -14.58 7.99
CA TYR A 78 -12.00 -13.97 6.76
C TYR A 78 -11.36 -12.61 6.43
N VAL A 79 -10.86 -11.87 7.42
CA VAL A 79 -10.10 -10.63 7.20
C VAL A 79 -8.74 -10.94 6.59
N GLU A 80 -8.12 -12.06 6.96
CA GLU A 80 -6.86 -12.48 6.34
C GLU A 80 -7.02 -12.90 4.88
N GLU A 81 -8.22 -13.29 4.45
CA GLU A 81 -8.50 -13.55 3.03
C GLU A 81 -8.48 -12.28 2.18
N ILE A 82 -8.89 -11.12 2.74
CA ILE A 82 -8.97 -9.85 2.00
C ILE A 82 -7.58 -9.20 1.91
N PRO A 83 -7.00 -9.07 0.70
CA PRO A 83 -5.60 -8.65 0.59
C PRO A 83 -5.32 -7.23 1.10
N ALA A 84 -6.22 -6.27 0.81
CA ALA A 84 -6.07 -4.88 1.26
C ALA A 84 -6.05 -4.78 2.81
N LEU A 85 -6.99 -5.46 3.47
CA LEU A 85 -7.11 -5.42 4.93
C LEU A 85 -5.93 -6.13 5.60
N TRP A 86 -5.51 -7.27 5.06
CA TRP A 86 -4.32 -7.97 5.54
C TRP A 86 -3.08 -7.08 5.50
N LEU A 87 -2.85 -6.39 4.37
CA LEU A 87 -1.73 -5.46 4.21
C LEU A 87 -1.82 -4.28 5.18
N MET A 88 -3.00 -3.66 5.33
CA MET A 88 -3.20 -2.56 6.28
C MET A 88 -2.96 -2.98 7.73
N ASN A 89 -3.37 -4.20 8.12
CA ASN A 89 -3.13 -4.74 9.45
C ASN A 89 -1.63 -4.95 9.71
N ARG A 90 -0.89 -5.49 8.73
CA ARG A 90 0.58 -5.63 8.83
C ARG A 90 1.28 -4.28 8.95
N VAL A 91 0.84 -3.28 8.20
CA VAL A 91 1.34 -1.90 8.34
C VAL A 91 1.09 -1.38 9.76
N GLN A 92 -0.12 -1.56 10.30
CA GLN A 92 -0.47 -1.15 11.66
C GLN A 92 0.46 -1.79 12.70
N GLU A 93 0.71 -3.10 12.60
CA GLU A 93 1.63 -3.80 13.51
C GLU A 93 3.04 -3.21 13.48
N VAL A 94 3.54 -2.85 12.30
CA VAL A 94 4.87 -2.23 12.15
C VAL A 94 4.90 -0.84 12.81
N VAL A 95 3.84 -0.06 12.68
CA VAL A 95 3.70 1.22 13.37
C VAL A 95 3.67 1.03 14.89
N ASP A 96 2.87 0.09 15.38
CA ASP A 96 2.74 -0.18 16.81
C ASP A 96 4.07 -0.64 17.44
N LEU A 97 4.81 -1.50 16.74
CA LEU A 97 6.14 -1.94 17.14
C LEU A 97 7.12 -0.76 17.24
N ARG A 98 7.04 0.20 16.32
CA ARG A 98 7.92 1.39 16.33
C ARG A 98 7.57 2.36 17.44
N ILE A 99 6.29 2.57 17.70
CA ILE A 99 5.83 3.40 18.82
C ILE A 99 6.34 2.81 20.15
N GLN A 100 6.24 1.48 20.32
CA GLN A 100 6.77 0.79 21.50
C GLN A 100 8.30 0.83 21.61
N SER A 101 9.01 0.75 20.47
CA SER A 101 10.48 0.70 20.43
C SER A 101 11.18 2.07 20.51
N SER A 102 10.41 3.17 20.38
CA SER A 102 10.93 4.55 20.34
C SER A 102 11.69 4.98 21.59
N SER A 103 11.68 4.20 22.67
CA SER A 103 12.44 4.49 23.89
C SER A 103 13.92 4.09 23.86
N ASN A 104 14.39 3.20 22.96
CA ASN A 104 15.76 2.63 23.06
C ASN A 104 16.49 2.29 21.73
N SER A 105 15.95 2.56 20.54
CA SER A 105 16.57 2.09 19.27
C SER A 105 17.11 3.19 18.35
N ILE A 106 18.17 2.87 17.60
CA ILE A 106 18.68 3.64 16.46
C ILE A 106 17.54 3.82 15.45
N LYS A 107 17.12 5.06 15.21
CA LYS A 107 16.09 5.39 14.21
C LYS A 107 16.64 5.13 12.81
N ARG A 108 16.13 4.11 12.13
CA ARG A 108 16.30 3.96 10.67
C ARG A 108 15.44 5.02 9.99
N THR A 109 16.04 5.86 9.17
CA THR A 109 15.29 6.85 8.38
C THR A 109 14.66 6.16 7.18
N ASP A 110 13.35 5.94 7.25
CA ASP A 110 12.51 5.42 6.17
C ASP A 110 11.23 6.26 6.06
N LEU A 111 10.45 6.03 5.00
CA LEU A 111 9.23 6.81 4.75
C LEU A 111 8.27 6.77 5.95
N LEU A 112 8.06 5.60 6.55
CA LEU A 112 7.18 5.46 7.70
C LEU A 112 7.67 6.31 8.88
N GLN A 113 8.97 6.31 9.17
CA GLN A 113 9.54 7.14 10.23
C GLN A 113 9.32 8.64 9.96
N LEU A 114 9.53 9.08 8.72
CA LEU A 114 9.28 10.47 8.32
C LEU A 114 7.79 10.85 8.47
N MET A 115 6.87 9.96 8.12
CA MET A 115 5.44 10.18 8.27
C MET A 115 4.99 10.19 9.74
N MET A 116 5.57 9.34 10.58
CA MET A 116 5.34 9.35 12.03
C MET A 116 5.80 10.67 12.64
N GLU A 117 6.98 11.18 12.25
CA GLU A 117 7.51 12.48 12.72
C GLU A 117 6.67 13.66 12.20
N ALA A 118 6.11 13.57 11.00
CA ALA A 118 5.19 14.56 10.44
C ALA A 118 3.75 14.49 11.02
N THR A 119 3.46 13.52 11.91
CA THR A 119 2.14 13.35 12.53
C THR A 119 1.94 14.38 13.66
N ARG A 120 0.75 15.01 13.70
CA ARG A 120 0.39 16.13 14.61
C ARG A 120 0.75 15.89 16.07
N ASP A 121 0.62 14.67 16.57
CA ASP A 121 0.92 14.35 17.97
C ASP A 121 2.41 14.51 18.32
N ASN A 122 3.32 14.39 17.34
CA ASN A 122 4.76 14.61 17.50
C ASN A 122 5.21 16.05 17.19
N VAL A 123 4.32 16.88 16.65
CA VAL A 123 4.61 18.26 16.20
C VAL A 123 4.21 19.31 17.26
N LYS A 124 3.62 18.89 18.38
CA LYS A 124 3.16 19.76 19.49
C LYS A 124 4.26 20.56 20.20
N ASP A 125 5.54 20.35 19.87
CA ASP A 125 6.66 21.15 20.41
C ASP A 125 6.98 22.41 19.55
N HIS A 126 6.26 22.66 18.46
CA HIS A 126 6.46 23.81 17.55
C HIS A 126 5.17 24.62 17.31
N VAL A 127 4.44 24.94 18.38
CA VAL A 127 3.06 25.50 18.35
C VAL A 127 2.96 26.90 17.72
N ASP A 128 4.06 27.63 17.48
CA ASP A 128 4.01 29.03 17.03
C ASP A 128 4.46 29.28 15.58
N ASP A 129 4.64 28.24 14.74
CA ASP A 129 4.89 28.46 13.30
C ASP A 129 3.62 28.31 12.44
N PRO A 130 3.06 29.40 11.90
CA PRO A 130 1.89 29.35 11.00
C PRO A 130 2.14 28.59 9.68
N SER A 131 3.39 28.20 9.39
CA SER A 131 3.74 27.32 8.27
C SER A 131 3.31 25.86 8.48
N ILE A 132 3.13 25.41 9.73
CA ILE A 132 2.80 24.02 10.10
C ILE A 132 1.27 23.80 10.15
N THR A 133 0.56 24.26 9.13
CA THR A 133 -0.89 24.05 9.00
C THR A 133 -1.24 22.67 8.41
N LYS A 134 -0.25 21.90 7.94
CA LYS A 134 -0.43 20.62 7.20
C LYS A 134 0.26 19.42 7.87
N ALA A 135 0.23 19.33 9.19
CA ALA A 135 0.67 18.11 9.88
C ALA A 135 -0.35 16.97 9.68
N LEU A 136 0.17 15.74 9.51
CA LEU A 136 -0.61 14.53 9.25
C LEU A 136 -1.45 14.14 10.47
N GLN A 137 -2.72 13.78 10.29
CA GLN A 137 -3.52 13.27 11.41
C GLN A 137 -3.17 11.80 11.69
N SER A 138 -3.29 11.38 12.95
CA SER A 138 -2.90 10.02 13.37
C SER A 138 -3.71 8.91 12.67
N ASN A 139 -4.96 9.20 12.27
CA ASN A 139 -5.81 8.30 11.46
C ASN A 139 -5.43 8.28 9.96
N GLU A 140 -4.61 9.22 9.49
CA GLU A 140 -4.17 9.33 8.09
C GLU A 140 -2.82 8.64 7.84
N LEU A 141 -2.08 8.28 8.89
CA LEU A 141 -0.77 7.63 8.78
C LEU A 141 -0.85 6.30 8.01
N ILE A 142 -1.69 5.38 8.50
CA ILE A 142 -1.83 4.02 7.94
C ILE A 142 -2.38 4.03 6.51
N PRO A 143 -3.47 4.76 6.19
CA PRO A 143 -3.98 4.81 4.83
C PRO A 143 -2.96 5.36 3.82
N ASN A 144 -2.20 6.40 4.18
CA ASN A 144 -1.25 7.00 3.25
C ASN A 144 -0.05 6.09 2.99
N ILE A 145 0.53 5.47 4.01
CA ILE A 145 1.67 4.55 3.79
C ILE A 145 1.23 3.29 3.04
N PHE A 146 0.01 2.79 3.29
CA PHE A 146 -0.59 1.73 2.50
C PHE A 146 -0.75 2.15 1.03
N LEU A 147 -1.22 3.37 0.77
CA LEU A 147 -1.37 3.92 -0.58
C LEU A 147 -0.02 3.98 -1.31
N PHE A 148 1.04 4.44 -0.66
CA PHE A 148 2.39 4.44 -1.24
C PHE A 148 2.85 3.03 -1.65
N MET A 149 2.60 2.04 -0.80
CA MET A 149 2.92 0.64 -1.10
C MET A 149 2.12 0.11 -2.29
N ALA A 150 0.79 0.29 -2.27
CA ALA A 150 -0.10 -0.20 -3.31
C ALA A 150 0.19 0.46 -4.67
N ALA A 151 0.30 1.79 -4.69
CA ALA A 151 0.59 2.54 -5.91
C ALA A 151 1.99 2.22 -6.46
N GLY A 152 2.99 2.06 -5.58
CA GLY A 152 4.35 1.69 -5.98
C GLY A 152 4.42 0.28 -6.56
N TYR A 153 3.63 -0.66 -6.04
CA TYR A 153 3.56 -2.02 -6.55
C TYR A 153 2.96 -2.05 -7.96
N GLU A 154 1.75 -1.52 -8.15
CA GLU A 154 0.99 -1.71 -9.39
C GLU A 154 1.65 -1.02 -10.58
N THR A 155 2.03 0.24 -10.40
CA THR A 155 2.62 1.04 -11.49
C THR A 155 3.97 0.49 -11.93
N THR A 156 4.86 0.17 -10.97
CA THR A 156 6.21 -0.34 -11.26
C THR A 156 6.16 -1.76 -11.81
N SER A 157 5.33 -2.64 -11.25
CA SER A 157 5.21 -4.03 -11.75
C SER A 157 4.66 -4.06 -13.17
N THR A 158 3.66 -3.23 -13.46
CA THR A 158 3.10 -3.07 -14.82
C THR A 158 4.15 -2.51 -15.77
N ALA A 159 4.87 -1.46 -15.39
CA ALA A 159 5.92 -0.88 -16.21
C ALA A 159 7.02 -1.91 -16.53
N LEU A 160 7.49 -2.64 -15.51
CA LEU A 160 8.49 -3.71 -15.68
C LEU A 160 7.96 -4.82 -16.60
N ALA A 161 6.71 -5.25 -16.42
CA ALA A 161 6.10 -6.28 -17.28
C ALA A 161 6.08 -5.84 -18.75
N TYR A 162 5.68 -4.60 -19.05
CA TYR A 162 5.71 -4.06 -20.41
C TYR A 162 7.14 -3.89 -20.95
N SER A 163 8.05 -3.36 -20.14
CA SER A 163 9.46 -3.21 -20.52
C SER A 163 10.07 -4.57 -20.89
N THR A 164 9.90 -5.59 -20.03
CA THR A 164 10.38 -6.95 -20.30
C THR A 164 9.71 -7.55 -21.53
N TYR A 165 8.40 -7.35 -21.72
CA TYR A 165 7.70 -7.83 -22.91
C TYR A 165 8.27 -7.21 -24.20
N ILE A 166 8.53 -5.90 -24.20
CA ILE A 166 9.13 -5.21 -25.36
C ILE A 166 10.53 -5.76 -25.63
N LEU A 167 11.36 -5.89 -24.60
CA LEU A 167 12.72 -6.43 -24.75
C LEU A 167 12.71 -7.87 -25.25
N ALA A 168 11.77 -8.70 -24.82
CA ALA A 168 11.66 -10.10 -25.26
C ALA A 168 11.12 -10.24 -26.69
N THR A 169 10.37 -9.26 -27.20
CA THR A 169 9.73 -9.32 -28.53
C THR A 169 10.46 -8.49 -29.60
N LYS A 170 11.36 -7.60 -29.19
CA LYS A 170 12.13 -6.71 -30.08
C LYS A 170 13.62 -6.84 -29.81
N GLN A 171 14.22 -7.81 -30.49
CA GLN A 171 15.63 -8.17 -30.34
C GLN A 171 16.58 -7.00 -30.65
N ASP A 172 16.24 -6.18 -31.65
CA ASP A 172 16.99 -4.99 -32.05
C ASP A 172 17.11 -3.95 -30.91
N ILE A 173 16.03 -3.77 -30.14
CA ILE A 173 16.02 -2.86 -28.99
C ILE A 173 16.83 -3.45 -27.83
N GLN A 174 16.70 -4.77 -27.59
CA GLN A 174 17.43 -5.46 -26.54
C GLN A 174 18.95 -5.41 -26.79
N GLU A 175 19.40 -5.71 -28.01
CA GLU A 175 20.82 -5.67 -28.37
C GLU A 175 21.41 -4.29 -28.19
N LYS A 176 20.68 -3.25 -28.64
CA LYS A 176 21.10 -1.86 -28.44
C LYS A 176 21.22 -1.50 -26.95
N LEU A 177 20.27 -1.91 -26.11
CA LEU A 177 20.33 -1.66 -24.67
C LEU A 177 21.56 -2.33 -24.03
N VAL A 178 21.87 -3.57 -24.42
CA VAL A 178 23.07 -4.28 -23.94
C VAL A 178 24.34 -3.55 -24.37
N GLU A 179 24.44 -3.17 -25.64
CA GLU A 179 25.57 -2.40 -26.16
C GLU A 179 25.75 -1.06 -25.42
N GLU A 180 24.67 -0.34 -25.13
CA GLU A 180 24.71 0.90 -24.36
C GLU A 180 25.24 0.67 -22.93
N ILE A 181 24.86 -0.43 -22.26
CA ILE A 181 25.34 -0.77 -20.91
C ILE A 181 26.83 -1.16 -20.93
N GLU A 182 27.24 -1.97 -21.91
CA GLU A 182 28.64 -2.42 -22.04
C GLU A 182 29.58 -1.26 -22.37
N ASN A 183 29.15 -0.33 -23.23
CA ASN A 183 29.94 0.83 -23.63
C ASN A 183 29.90 2.00 -22.63
N SER A 184 29.04 1.93 -21.60
CA SER A 184 28.95 2.97 -20.55
C SER A 184 29.86 2.72 -19.34
N ASN A 185 30.60 1.60 -19.33
CA ASN A 185 31.67 1.31 -18.34
C ASN A 185 33.05 1.54 -18.94
#